data_AF-A0A954S3V2-F1
#
_entry.id   AF-A0A954S3V2-F1
#
_cell.length_a   1.000
_cell.length_b   1.000
_cell.length_c   1.000
_cell.angle_alpha   90.00
_cell.angle_beta   90.00
_cell.angle_gamma   90.00
#
_symmetry.space_group_name_H-M   'P 1'
#
loop_
_entity.id
_entity.type
_entity.pdbx_description
1 polymer ?
#
loop_
_entity_poly.entity_id
_entity_poly.type
_entity_poly.pdbx_seq_one_letter_code
_entity_poly.pdbx_strand_id
1 'polypeptide(L)'
;MTDLGIHLLLFVIVGAIFPLVPLIIGHFVRPDLPTPEKDAVYECGEPTIGSSYVQFDLRFYVIALLFIIFDVEVAFFFPWALVFGGATQLADPAVTGEARMALSDRVLDVAPGTSTSETMITPEAAQTLAYTGFADILVFFGVLLVGFAYVWKRGDLDWVRAMINQAKQAAAPSLPPALEQKHTDTREPQPA
;
A
#
# COMPACT_ATOMS: atom_id res chain seq x y z
N MET A 1 -29.97 11.62 -1.89
CA MET A 1 -28.61 11.30 -2.38
C MET A 1 -27.93 12.48 -3.09
N THR A 2 -28.68 13.31 -3.82
CA THR A 2 -28.16 14.54 -4.46
C THR A 2 -27.56 15.52 -3.47
N ASP A 3 -28.18 15.69 -2.30
CA ASP A 3 -27.69 16.57 -1.23
C ASP A 3 -26.29 16.18 -0.74
N LEU A 4 -26.06 14.92 -0.37
CA LEU A 4 -24.72 14.41 -0.02
C LEU A 4 -23.70 14.61 -1.15
N GLY A 5 -24.11 14.33 -2.39
CA GLY A 5 -23.25 14.53 -3.57
C GLY A 5 -22.82 15.98 -3.75
N ILE A 6 -23.73 16.93 -3.52
CA ILE A 6 -23.44 18.37 -3.59
C ILE A 6 -22.47 18.79 -2.49
N HIS A 7 -22.68 18.35 -1.25
CA HIS A 7 -21.77 18.66 -0.14
C HIS A 7 -20.36 18.10 -0.38
N LEU A 8 -20.27 16.87 -0.88
CA LEU A 8 -18.99 16.25 -1.21
C LEU A 8 -18.30 16.96 -2.38
N LEU A 9 -19.03 17.30 -3.43
CA LEU A 9 -18.52 18.06 -4.57
C LEU A 9 -18.01 19.44 -4.14
N LEU A 10 -18.78 20.14 -3.31
CA LEU A 10 -18.37 21.42 -2.74
C LEU A 10 -17.09 21.28 -1.90
N PHE A 11 -17.01 20.26 -1.05
CA PHE A 11 -15.81 19.97 -0.25
C PHE A 11 -14.57 19.72 -1.12
N VAL A 12 -14.70 18.90 -2.17
CA VAL A 12 -13.61 18.64 -3.11
C VAL A 12 -13.18 19.90 -3.85
N ILE A 13 -14.13 20.71 -4.33
CA ILE A 13 -13.86 21.96 -5.03
C ILE A 13 -13.14 22.95 -4.11
N VAL A 14 -13.69 23.20 -2.92
CA VAL A 14 -13.09 24.12 -1.96
C VAL A 14 -11.71 23.61 -1.51
N GLY A 15 -11.60 22.31 -1.25
CA GLY A 15 -10.35 21.66 -0.87
C GLY A 15 -9.28 21.70 -1.96
N ALA A 16 -9.65 21.71 -3.23
CA ALA A 16 -8.72 21.90 -4.35
C ALA A 16 -8.36 23.37 -4.59
N ILE A 17 -9.34 24.28 -4.45
CA ILE A 17 -9.11 25.73 -4.57
C ILE A 17 -8.17 26.22 -3.46
N PHE A 18 -8.31 25.69 -2.25
CA PHE A 18 -7.52 26.10 -1.09
C PHE A 18 -5.99 26.06 -1.31
N PRO A 19 -5.37 24.98 -1.82
CA PRO A 19 -3.95 24.99 -2.19
C PRO A 19 -3.67 25.69 -3.52
N LEU A 20 -4.62 25.74 -4.47
CA LEU A 20 -4.38 26.39 -5.77
C LEU A 20 -4.30 27.91 -5.68
N VAL A 21 -5.13 28.56 -4.85
CA VAL A 21 -5.12 30.02 -4.66
C VAL A 21 -3.76 30.56 -4.23
N PRO A 22 -3.10 30.06 -3.16
CA PRO A 22 -1.78 30.54 -2.78
C PRO A 22 -0.70 30.17 -3.82
N LEU A 23 -0.82 29.07 -4.56
CA LEU A 23 0.11 28.75 -5.66
C LEU A 23 -0.02 29.74 -6.82
N ILE A 24 -1.25 30.12 -7.19
CA ILE A 24 -1.52 31.13 -8.23
C ILE A 24 -1.03 32.50 -7.79
N ILE A 25 -1.37 32.92 -6.56
CA ILE A 25 -0.88 34.18 -6.00
C ILE A 25 0.65 34.18 -5.96
N GLY A 26 1.25 33.08 -5.48
CA GLY A 26 2.69 32.91 -5.43
C GLY A 26 3.34 33.01 -6.80
N HIS A 27 2.74 32.44 -7.83
CA HIS A 27 3.19 32.55 -9.21
C HIS A 27 3.19 34.01 -9.72
N PHE A 28 2.18 34.81 -9.37
CA PHE A 28 2.10 36.22 -9.78
C PHE A 28 2.97 37.18 -8.94
N VAL A 29 3.15 36.90 -7.64
CA VAL A 29 3.91 37.76 -6.72
C VAL A 29 5.41 37.47 -6.76
N ARG A 30 5.81 36.24 -7.10
CA ARG A 30 7.22 35.81 -7.12
C ARG A 30 7.99 36.52 -8.25
N PRO A 31 9.13 37.19 -7.96
CA PRO A 31 10.02 37.69 -8.99
C PRO A 31 10.61 36.53 -9.82
N ASP A 32 10.50 36.65 -11.15
CA ASP A 32 11.05 35.69 -12.09
C ASP A 32 12.46 36.11 -12.51
N LEU A 33 13.47 35.48 -11.92
CA LEU A 33 14.91 35.75 -12.15
C LEU A 33 15.64 34.43 -12.40
N PRO A 34 15.42 33.79 -13.57
CA PRO A 34 16.07 32.54 -13.94
C PRO A 34 17.57 32.78 -14.17
N THR A 35 18.40 31.91 -13.59
CA THR A 35 19.84 31.91 -13.80
C THR A 35 20.28 30.47 -14.05
N PRO A 36 21.33 30.22 -14.87
CA PRO A 36 21.77 28.87 -15.20
C PRO A 36 22.06 27.99 -13.99
N GLU A 37 22.55 28.57 -12.89
CA GLU A 37 22.84 27.88 -11.64
C GLU A 37 21.57 27.52 -10.85
N LYS A 38 20.50 28.35 -10.91
CA LYS A 38 19.22 28.08 -10.23
C LYS A 38 18.38 27.04 -10.97
N ASP A 39 18.58 26.94 -12.29
CA ASP A 39 17.92 25.96 -13.15
C ASP A 39 18.67 24.61 -13.16
N ALA A 40 19.81 24.52 -12.45
CA ALA A 40 20.54 23.28 -12.29
C ALA A 40 19.77 22.28 -11.39
N VAL A 41 19.89 20.99 -11.69
CA VAL A 41 19.23 19.90 -10.96
C VAL A 41 19.71 19.80 -9.50
N TYR A 42 20.93 20.27 -9.21
CA TYR A 42 21.55 20.18 -7.89
C TYR A 42 22.38 21.43 -7.57
N GLU A 43 22.20 21.99 -6.37
CA GLU A 43 22.73 23.30 -5.98
C GLU A 43 24.17 23.27 -5.44
N CYS A 44 24.72 22.10 -5.10
CA CYS A 44 26.07 22.00 -4.52
C CYS A 44 27.20 22.09 -5.55
N GLY A 45 26.89 22.42 -6.82
CA GLY A 45 27.88 22.63 -7.88
C GLY A 45 28.56 21.36 -8.40
N GLU A 46 28.11 20.18 -7.97
CA GLU A 46 28.55 18.90 -8.52
C GLU A 46 27.72 18.57 -9.78
N PRO A 47 28.36 18.38 -10.94
CA PRO A 47 27.61 18.04 -12.15
C PRO A 47 26.92 16.69 -11.95
N THR A 48 25.62 16.60 -12.24
CA THR A 48 24.90 15.33 -12.22
C THR A 48 25.45 14.43 -13.32
N ILE A 49 26.21 13.40 -12.95
CA ILE A 49 26.76 12.43 -13.89
C ILE A 49 25.84 11.21 -13.97
N GLY A 50 25.48 10.83 -15.20
CA GLY A 50 24.72 9.61 -15.46
C GLY A 50 23.23 9.83 -15.72
N SER A 51 22.53 8.72 -15.97
CA SER A 51 21.09 8.71 -16.26
C SER A 51 20.28 8.74 -14.96
N SER A 52 19.16 9.48 -14.96
CA SER A 52 18.15 9.42 -13.89
C SER A 52 17.37 8.10 -13.88
N TYR A 53 17.46 7.30 -14.94
CA TYR A 53 16.86 5.98 -15.03
C TYR A 53 17.86 4.91 -14.54
N VAL A 54 17.86 4.70 -13.22
CA VAL A 54 18.60 3.62 -12.56
C VAL A 54 17.65 2.55 -12.05
N GLN A 55 18.08 1.29 -12.04
CA GLN A 55 17.33 0.21 -11.43
C GLN A 55 17.41 0.35 -9.91
N PHE A 56 16.30 0.71 -9.28
CA PHE A 56 16.16 0.70 -7.83
C PHE A 56 16.04 -0.73 -7.31
N ASP A 57 16.29 -0.90 -6.02
CA ASP A 57 16.22 -2.21 -5.36
C ASP A 57 14.80 -2.83 -5.52
N LEU A 58 14.73 -4.13 -5.83
CA LEU A 58 13.46 -4.86 -6.00
C LEU A 58 12.55 -4.77 -4.77
N ARG A 59 13.07 -4.46 -3.59
CA ARG A 59 12.31 -4.37 -2.34
C ARG A 59 11.20 -3.32 -2.38
N PHE A 60 11.38 -2.22 -3.10
CA PHE A 60 10.30 -1.24 -3.31
C PHE A 60 9.09 -1.89 -3.98
N TYR A 61 9.34 -2.80 -4.93
CA TYR A 61 8.29 -3.57 -5.59
C TYR A 61 7.65 -4.59 -4.65
N VAL A 62 8.43 -5.29 -3.81
CA VAL A 62 7.89 -6.25 -2.83
C VAL A 62 6.95 -5.56 -1.84
N ILE A 63 7.34 -4.39 -1.32
CA ILE A 63 6.50 -3.62 -0.39
C ILE A 63 5.23 -3.13 -1.09
N ALA A 64 5.33 -2.63 -2.33
CA ALA A 64 4.17 -2.21 -3.11
C ALA A 64 3.21 -3.37 -3.39
N LEU A 65 3.74 -4.54 -3.74
CA LEU A 65 2.94 -5.75 -3.97
C LEU A 65 2.25 -6.22 -2.68
N LEU A 66 2.96 -6.24 -1.55
CA LEU A 66 2.36 -6.54 -0.25
C LEU A 66 1.25 -5.54 0.10
N PHE A 67 1.47 -4.24 -0.13
CA PHE A 67 0.44 -3.22 0.08
C PHE A 67 -0.81 -3.50 -0.73
N ILE A 68 -0.69 -3.77 -2.03
CA ILE A 68 -1.85 -4.08 -2.90
C ILE A 68 -2.61 -5.31 -2.40
N ILE A 69 -1.88 -6.36 -2.00
CA ILE A 69 -2.52 -7.58 -1.49
C ILE A 69 -3.29 -7.31 -0.19
N PHE A 70 -2.69 -6.58 0.76
CA PHE A 70 -3.37 -6.20 2.00
C PHE A 70 -4.49 -5.16 1.80
N ASP A 71 -4.40 -4.30 0.80
CA ASP A 71 -5.45 -3.33 0.47
C ASP A 71 -6.69 -4.03 -0.09
N VAL A 72 -6.48 -4.98 -1.02
CA VAL A 72 -7.54 -5.85 -1.51
C VAL A 72 -8.16 -6.68 -0.39
N GLU A 73 -7.34 -7.19 0.54
CA GLU A 73 -7.84 -7.88 1.74
C GLU A 73 -8.82 -7.02 2.54
N VAL A 74 -8.44 -5.78 2.85
CA VAL A 74 -9.30 -4.84 3.59
C VAL A 74 -10.57 -4.50 2.79
N ALA A 75 -10.52 -4.48 1.46
CA ALA A 75 -11.73 -4.33 0.64
C ALA A 75 -12.75 -5.45 0.88
N PHE A 76 -12.30 -6.69 1.12
CA PHE A 76 -13.17 -7.82 1.47
C PHE A 76 -13.73 -7.75 2.90
N PHE A 77 -13.12 -6.97 3.80
CA PHE A 77 -13.66 -6.79 5.15
C PHE A 77 -14.98 -6.01 5.14
N PHE A 78 -15.24 -5.16 4.15
CA PHE A 78 -16.49 -4.37 4.08
C PHE A 78 -17.75 -5.25 3.94
N PRO A 79 -17.90 -6.09 2.90
CA PRO A 79 -19.08 -6.94 2.77
C PRO A 79 -19.20 -7.92 3.94
N TRP A 80 -18.08 -8.48 4.40
CA TRP A 80 -18.06 -9.34 5.59
C TRP A 80 -18.59 -8.61 6.83
N ALA A 81 -18.11 -7.39 7.12
CA ALA A 81 -18.48 -6.62 8.30
C ALA A 81 -19.97 -6.24 8.30
N LEU A 82 -20.53 -5.95 7.12
CA LEU A 82 -21.96 -5.66 6.98
C LEU A 82 -22.83 -6.88 7.35
N VAL A 83 -22.48 -8.05 6.83
CA VAL A 83 -23.22 -9.31 7.10
C VAL A 83 -23.02 -9.75 8.55
N PHE A 84 -21.78 -9.78 9.04
CA PHE A 84 -21.46 -10.18 10.41
C PHE A 84 -22.12 -9.26 11.45
N GLY A 85 -22.10 -7.95 11.22
CA GLY A 85 -22.77 -6.97 12.07
C GLY A 85 -24.30 -7.16 12.10
N GLY A 86 -24.91 -7.44 10.95
CA GLY A 86 -26.33 -7.76 10.86
C GLY A 86 -26.70 -9.08 11.55
N ALA A 87 -25.90 -10.13 11.34
CA ALA A 87 -26.09 -11.43 11.99
C ALA A 87 -26.00 -11.34 13.52
N THR A 88 -25.05 -10.55 14.04
CA THR A 88 -24.88 -10.35 15.48
C THR A 88 -26.05 -9.59 16.09
N GLN A 89 -26.60 -8.59 15.40
CA GLN A 89 -27.82 -7.90 15.84
C GLN A 89 -29.04 -8.81 15.80
N LEU A 90 -29.19 -9.65 14.78
CA LEU A 90 -30.31 -10.60 14.66
C LEU A 90 -30.29 -11.68 15.74
N ALA A 91 -29.09 -12.07 16.20
CA ALA A 91 -28.88 -13.01 17.30
C ALA A 91 -29.28 -12.45 18.67
N ASP A 92 -29.41 -11.13 18.82
CA ASP A 92 -29.82 -10.51 20.10
C ASP A 92 -31.32 -10.78 20.38
N PRO A 93 -31.66 -11.44 21.50
CA PRO A 93 -33.05 -11.69 21.88
C PRO A 93 -33.84 -10.42 22.19
N ALA A 94 -33.20 -9.29 22.46
CA ALA A 94 -33.86 -8.01 22.76
C ALA A 94 -34.47 -7.33 21.52
N VAL A 95 -34.08 -7.75 20.31
CA VAL A 95 -34.59 -7.15 19.06
C VAL A 95 -36.05 -7.57 18.84
N THR A 96 -36.92 -6.60 18.56
CA THR A 96 -38.35 -6.80 18.33
C THR A 96 -38.63 -7.41 16.95
N GLY A 97 -39.83 -7.97 16.73
CA GLY A 97 -40.19 -8.66 15.48
C GLY A 97 -40.11 -7.76 14.23
N GLU A 98 -40.66 -6.55 14.30
CA GLU A 98 -40.61 -5.58 13.18
C GLU A 98 -39.17 -5.17 12.84
N ALA A 99 -38.36 -4.84 13.86
CA ALA A 99 -36.95 -4.51 13.66
C ALA A 99 -36.16 -5.69 13.08
N ARG A 100 -36.45 -6.91 13.52
CA ARG A 100 -35.84 -8.15 13.01
C ARG A 100 -36.17 -8.41 11.54
N MET A 101 -37.40 -8.14 11.11
CA MET A 101 -37.79 -8.28 9.70
C MET A 101 -37.01 -7.29 8.82
N ALA A 102 -36.93 -6.02 9.24
CA ALA A 102 -36.14 -5.01 8.52
C ALA A 102 -34.63 -5.32 8.48
N LEU A 103 -34.08 -5.89 9.56
CA LEU A 103 -32.69 -6.35 9.63
C LEU A 103 -32.46 -7.56 8.71
N SER A 104 -33.41 -8.51 8.67
CA SER A 104 -33.33 -9.69 7.80
C SER A 104 -33.34 -9.27 6.33
N ASP A 105 -34.20 -8.33 5.95
CA ASP A 105 -34.24 -7.80 4.58
C ASP A 105 -32.90 -7.17 4.17
N ARG A 106 -32.26 -6.42 5.10
CA ARG A 106 -30.95 -5.80 4.85
C ARG A 106 -29.83 -6.83 4.70
N VAL A 107 -29.80 -7.85 5.55
CA VAL A 107 -28.75 -8.90 5.51
C VAL A 107 -28.88 -9.75 4.24
N LEU A 108 -30.10 -10.00 3.80
CA LEU A 108 -30.39 -10.75 2.57
C LEU A 108 -30.29 -9.91 1.29
N ASP A 109 -30.06 -8.60 1.41
CA ASP A 109 -30.06 -7.64 0.30
C ASP A 109 -31.35 -7.69 -0.55
N VAL A 110 -32.50 -7.81 0.13
CA VAL A 110 -33.83 -7.87 -0.50
C VAL A 110 -34.62 -6.58 -0.26
N ALA A 111 -35.68 -6.38 -1.05
CA ALA A 111 -36.51 -5.19 -0.94
C ALA A 111 -37.14 -5.05 0.46
N PRO A 112 -37.25 -3.84 1.02
CA PRO A 112 -37.85 -3.66 2.34
C PRO A 112 -39.29 -4.19 2.41
N GLY A 113 -39.60 -5.00 3.43
CA GLY A 113 -40.91 -5.57 3.65
C GLY A 113 -41.16 -6.92 2.98
N THR A 114 -40.14 -7.56 2.41
CA THR A 114 -40.27 -8.91 1.83
C THR A 114 -40.22 -10.03 2.86
N SER A 115 -39.46 -9.88 3.94
CA SER A 115 -39.37 -10.89 5.00
C SER A 115 -40.70 -10.96 5.76
N THR A 116 -41.25 -12.15 5.87
CA THR A 116 -42.42 -12.49 6.69
C THR A 116 -41.99 -13.24 7.95
N SER A 117 -42.92 -13.49 8.88
CA SER A 117 -42.63 -14.25 10.10
C SER A 117 -42.10 -15.68 9.84
N GLU A 118 -42.35 -16.23 8.66
CA GLU A 118 -41.87 -17.57 8.25
C GLU A 118 -40.53 -17.53 7.51
N THR A 119 -40.20 -16.40 6.87
CA THR A 119 -39.01 -16.26 6.01
C THR A 119 -37.89 -15.43 6.66
N MET A 120 -38.15 -14.79 7.80
CA MET A 120 -37.14 -14.05 8.56
C MET A 120 -36.03 -14.95 9.14
N ILE A 121 -34.83 -14.41 9.29
CA ILE A 121 -33.70 -15.11 9.88
C ILE A 121 -33.99 -15.33 11.38
N THR A 122 -33.99 -16.59 11.81
CA THR A 122 -34.20 -16.94 13.23
C THR A 122 -32.97 -16.59 14.07
N PRO A 123 -33.11 -16.32 15.39
CA PRO A 123 -31.96 -15.99 16.24
C PRO A 123 -30.88 -17.08 16.26
N GLU A 124 -31.30 -18.34 16.24
CA GLU A 124 -30.39 -19.49 16.17
C GLU A 124 -29.62 -19.51 14.83
N ALA A 125 -30.31 -19.34 13.70
CA ALA A 125 -29.67 -19.27 12.39
C ALA A 125 -28.74 -18.04 12.28
N ALA A 126 -29.13 -16.91 12.86
CA ALA A 126 -28.30 -15.70 12.94
C ALA A 126 -27.03 -15.93 13.76
N GLN A 127 -27.13 -16.64 14.89
CA GLN A 127 -25.98 -17.00 15.70
C GLN A 127 -25.03 -17.95 14.96
N THR A 128 -25.57 -18.94 14.24
CA THR A 128 -24.75 -19.80 13.36
C THR A 128 -24.05 -18.98 12.28
N LEU A 129 -24.77 -18.09 11.59
CA LEU A 129 -24.20 -17.20 10.58
C LEU A 129 -23.10 -16.31 11.15
N ALA A 130 -23.29 -15.77 12.36
CA ALA A 130 -22.28 -14.94 13.03
C ALA A 130 -21.01 -15.75 13.35
N TYR A 131 -21.13 -16.96 13.91
CA TYR A 131 -19.97 -17.81 14.16
C TYR A 131 -19.28 -18.27 12.89
N THR A 132 -20.04 -18.62 11.84
CA THR A 132 -19.48 -18.97 10.54
C THR A 132 -18.75 -17.78 9.93
N GLY A 133 -19.36 -16.60 9.91
CA GLY A 133 -18.70 -15.38 9.43
C GLY A 133 -17.43 -15.07 10.23
N PHE A 134 -17.45 -15.23 11.55
CA PHE A 134 -16.26 -15.06 12.38
C PHE A 134 -15.15 -16.08 12.05
N ALA A 135 -15.50 -17.35 11.82
CA ALA A 135 -14.53 -18.36 11.41
C ALA A 135 -13.95 -18.07 10.02
N ASP A 136 -14.79 -17.66 9.07
CA ASP A 136 -14.38 -17.33 7.71
C ASP A 136 -13.34 -16.21 7.69
N ILE A 137 -13.55 -15.12 8.44
CA ILE A 137 -12.58 -14.01 8.49
C ILE A 137 -11.26 -14.42 9.13
N LEU A 138 -11.28 -15.30 10.14
CA LEU A 138 -10.06 -15.80 10.77
C LEU A 138 -9.26 -16.67 9.80
N VAL A 139 -9.93 -17.52 9.02
CA VAL A 139 -9.28 -18.35 7.99
C VAL A 139 -8.73 -17.46 6.88
N PHE A 140 -9.54 -16.53 6.37
CA PHE A 140 -9.18 -15.62 5.30
C PHE A 140 -7.95 -14.77 5.66
N PHE A 141 -8.01 -14.08 6.81
CA PHE A 141 -6.89 -13.29 7.32
C PHE A 141 -5.68 -14.17 7.70
N GLY A 142 -5.94 -15.36 8.23
CA GLY A 142 -4.89 -16.31 8.62
C GLY A 142 -4.03 -16.79 7.45
N VAL A 143 -4.63 -17.04 6.28
CA VAL A 143 -3.91 -17.39 5.06
C VAL A 143 -2.94 -16.27 4.66
N LEU A 144 -3.38 -15.01 4.74
CA LEU A 144 -2.52 -13.88 4.44
C LEU A 144 -1.40 -13.68 5.45
N LEU A 145 -1.70 -13.87 6.74
CA LEU A 145 -0.70 -13.78 7.79
C LEU A 145 0.40 -14.83 7.63
N VAL A 146 0.07 -16.03 7.15
CA VAL A 146 1.07 -17.04 6.76
C VAL A 146 1.94 -16.57 5.60
N GLY A 147 1.33 -16.01 4.54
CA GLY A 147 2.07 -15.45 3.40
C GLY A 147 3.00 -14.30 3.80
N PHE A 148 2.51 -13.40 4.65
CA PHE A 148 3.30 -12.30 5.21
C PHE A 148 4.45 -12.80 6.08
N ALA A 149 4.18 -13.73 7.01
CA ALA A 149 5.19 -14.33 7.87
C ALA A 149 6.27 -15.05 7.04
N TYR A 150 5.90 -15.66 5.92
CA TYR A 150 6.85 -16.27 4.99
C TYR A 150 7.79 -15.27 4.35
N VAL A 151 7.26 -14.16 3.81
CA VAL A 151 8.08 -13.08 3.22
C VAL A 151 8.99 -12.44 4.25
N TRP A 152 8.47 -12.22 5.47
CA TRP A 152 9.25 -11.72 6.60
C TRP A 152 10.38 -12.68 6.97
N LYS A 153 10.08 -13.98 7.12
CA LYS A 153 11.08 -15.00 7.45
C LYS A 153 12.18 -15.09 6.37
N ARG A 154 11.85 -14.85 5.11
CA ARG A 154 12.81 -14.86 4.01
C ARG A 154 13.77 -13.65 4.06
N GLY A 155 13.38 -12.57 4.75
CA GLY A 155 14.19 -11.35 4.84
C GLY A 155 14.07 -10.44 3.61
N ASP A 156 13.03 -10.63 2.78
CA ASP A 156 12.76 -9.76 1.63
C ASP A 156 12.44 -8.31 2.06
N LEU A 157 12.18 -8.10 3.36
CA LEU A 157 11.92 -6.79 3.98
C LEU A 157 13.17 -6.15 4.63
N ASP A 158 14.30 -6.85 4.71
CA ASP A 158 15.49 -6.41 5.47
C ASP A 158 16.37 -5.41 4.70
N TRP A 159 16.23 -4.11 4.96
CA TRP A 159 17.01 -3.03 4.32
C TRP A 159 18.53 -3.15 4.46
N VAL A 160 19.02 -3.59 5.63
CA VAL A 160 20.47 -3.59 5.96
C VAL A 160 21.29 -4.59 5.12
N ARG A 161 20.70 -5.73 4.72
CA ARG A 161 21.41 -6.76 3.95
C ARG A 161 21.76 -6.33 2.51
N ALA A 162 20.97 -5.46 1.88
CA ALA A 162 21.28 -4.96 0.54
C ALA A 162 22.50 -4.03 0.56
N MET A 163 22.57 -3.13 1.55
CA MET A 163 23.68 -2.20 1.65
C MET A 163 25.02 -2.91 1.86
N ILE A 164 25.05 -3.98 2.67
CA ILE A 164 26.28 -4.74 2.94
C ILE A 164 26.76 -5.49 1.68
N ASN A 165 25.84 -6.11 0.92
CA ASN A 165 26.21 -6.82 -0.31
C ASN A 165 26.67 -5.86 -1.40
N GLN A 166 26.01 -4.70 -1.56
CA GLN A 166 26.47 -3.64 -2.47
C GLN A 166 27.84 -3.08 -2.05
N ALA A 167 28.04 -2.80 -0.76
CA ALA A 167 29.33 -2.32 -0.26
C ALA A 167 30.45 -3.35 -0.47
N LYS A 168 30.15 -4.65 -0.32
CA LYS A 168 31.11 -5.73 -0.56
C LYS A 168 31.44 -5.91 -2.05
N GLN A 169 30.47 -5.67 -2.94
CA GLN A 169 30.68 -5.66 -4.39
C GLN A 169 31.46 -4.43 -4.86
N ALA A 170 31.21 -3.26 -4.28
CA ALA A 170 31.96 -2.03 -4.54
C ALA A 170 33.40 -2.07 -3.99
N ALA A 171 33.63 -2.81 -2.90
CA ALA A 171 34.95 -3.00 -2.31
C ALA A 171 35.79 -4.11 -2.97
N ALA A 172 35.25 -4.86 -3.94
CA ALA A 172 36.02 -5.84 -4.69
C ALA A 172 36.93 -5.11 -5.70
N PRO A 173 38.27 -5.17 -5.57
CA PRO A 173 39.15 -4.45 -6.47
C PRO A 173 39.14 -5.14 -7.83
N SER A 174 38.44 -4.57 -8.82
CA SER A 174 38.64 -4.93 -10.21
C SER A 174 39.97 -4.31 -10.67
N LEU A 175 41.08 -4.99 -10.37
CA LEU A 175 42.35 -4.68 -11.00
C LEU A 175 42.19 -4.89 -12.52
N PRO A 176 42.39 -3.86 -13.37
CA PRO A 176 42.43 -4.06 -14.80
C PRO A 176 43.59 -5.03 -15.12
N PRO A 177 43.40 -6.03 -16.00
CA PRO A 177 44.43 -7.02 -16.33
C PRO A 177 45.73 -6.41 -16.88
N ALA A 178 45.69 -5.14 -17.31
CA ALA A 178 46.83 -4.40 -17.83
C ALA A 178 47.84 -3.93 -16.75
N LEU A 179 47.45 -3.85 -15.47
CA LEU A 179 48.35 -3.39 -14.40
C LEU A 179 49.15 -4.52 -13.75
N GLU A 180 48.72 -5.77 -13.88
CA GLU A 180 49.42 -6.94 -13.33
C GLU A 180 50.62 -7.36 -14.20
N GLN A 181 50.55 -7.11 -15.51
CA GLN A 181 51.63 -7.46 -16.44
C GLN A 181 52.80 -6.44 -16.46
N LYS A 182 52.57 -5.19 -16.03
CA LYS A 182 53.63 -4.16 -16.09
C LYS A 182 54.62 -4.22 -14.93
N HIS A 183 54.31 -4.97 -13.87
CA HIS A 183 55.14 -5.03 -12.66
C HIS A 183 56.05 -6.27 -12.58
N THR A 184 55.85 -7.26 -13.46
CA THR A 184 56.63 -8.51 -13.53
C THR A 184 57.77 -8.48 -14.54
N ASP A 185 57.84 -7.47 -15.42
CA ASP A 185 58.73 -7.44 -16.59
C ASP A 185 59.94 -6.48 -16.48
N THR A 186 60.33 -6.03 -15.27
CA THR A 186 61.49 -5.14 -15.09
C THR A 186 62.64 -5.77 -14.29
N ARG A 187 62.77 -7.10 -14.30
CA ARG A 187 63.97 -7.79 -13.77
C ARG A 187 64.75 -8.49 -14.88
N GLU A 188 65.29 -7.72 -15.83
CA GLU A 188 66.43 -8.20 -16.61
C GLU A 188 67.74 -7.90 -15.85
N PRO A 189 68.61 -8.90 -15.62
CA PRO A 189 69.96 -8.67 -15.14
C PRO A 189 70.87 -8.25 -16.31
N GLN A 190 71.50 -7.09 -16.15
CA GLN A 190 72.51 -6.55 -17.07
C GLN A 190 73.75 -7.48 -17.08
N PRO A 191 74.21 -8.02 -18.24
CA PRO A 191 75.44 -8.79 -18.30
C PRO A 191 76.69 -7.87 -18.25
N ALA A 192 77.79 -8.49 -17.81
CA ALA A 192 79.06 -7.95 -17.31
C ALA A 192 79.81 -6.96 -18.22
#